data_AF-G4U1E2-F1
#
_entry.id   AF-G4U1E2-F1
#
_cell.length_a   1.000
_cell.length_b   1.000
_cell.length_c   1.000
_cell.angle_alpha   90.00
_cell.angle_beta   90.00
_cell.angle_gamma   90.00
#
_symmetry.space_group_name_H-M   'P 1'
#
loop_
_entity.id
_entity.type
_entity.pdbx_description
1 polymer ?
#
loop_
_entity_poly.entity_id
_entity_poly.type
_entity_poly.pdbx_seq_one_letter_code
_entity_poly.pdbx_strand_id
1 'polypeptide(L)'
;MTASIGGQLSSSMRSEPTAPIRTSPVLRGSFNALSDFTKATQAFLQQLILRPFFTALSTYASQPSWSLTEQQQAAAQANSYGFNVPTFSLSATPTMRKVRDGLMALPRMLVDYAGDDDALAFEIDMLPFSERNEALKEYREWVAAQIINIPHPDRNATGSPRMNRLSLSSPSARRLSFSSATAALQLPPASTSTRPPQLASETIQSAWLSSITFSLLSHLTTSVLPSIRMLTTLGAAQLAYDLGDLANVASMLNAYWEDLDRWRECCELSNDEGKRRWLTVQGASAFAQGVSNAQAQSIVDADAIFRLVARLRGWST
;
A
#
# COMPACT_ATOMS: atom_id res chain seq x y z
N MET A 1 -13.38 -7.74 -94.51
CA MET A 1 -14.66 -8.04 -93.82
C MET A 1 -14.61 -9.46 -93.31
N THR A 2 -15.25 -9.72 -92.16
CA THR A 2 -15.47 -11.01 -91.44
C THR A 2 -14.22 -11.66 -90.81
N ALA A 3 -13.90 -11.40 -89.54
CA ALA A 3 -14.51 -11.91 -88.29
C ALA A 3 -14.14 -13.38 -87.98
N SER A 4 -13.33 -13.60 -86.94
CA SER A 4 -13.33 -14.83 -86.16
C SER A 4 -13.01 -14.51 -84.70
N ILE A 5 -13.91 -14.98 -83.83
CA ILE A 5 -14.01 -14.79 -82.39
C ILE A 5 -13.58 -16.09 -81.72
N GLY A 6 -12.83 -15.98 -80.63
CA GLY A 6 -12.50 -17.06 -79.70
C GLY A 6 -11.06 -16.92 -79.23
N GLY A 7 -10.72 -16.93 -77.96
CA GLY A 7 -11.40 -17.19 -76.71
C GLY A 7 -10.31 -17.25 -75.63
N GLN A 8 -10.73 -17.36 -74.37
CA GLN A 8 -9.90 -17.57 -73.17
C GLN A 8 -9.38 -16.32 -72.45
N LEU A 9 -10.30 -15.83 -71.62
CA LEU A 9 -10.09 -15.39 -70.25
C LEU A 9 -9.00 -16.21 -69.53
N SER A 10 -8.01 -15.53 -68.95
CA SER A 10 -7.27 -15.99 -67.79
C SER A 10 -6.83 -14.77 -66.98
N SER A 11 -7.82 -14.21 -66.29
CA SER A 11 -7.63 -13.29 -65.16
C SER A 11 -6.93 -14.07 -64.04
N SER A 12 -5.60 -13.94 -63.96
CA SER A 12 -4.85 -14.40 -62.79
C SER A 12 -4.95 -13.31 -61.72
N MET A 13 -6.12 -13.26 -61.06
CA MET A 13 -6.25 -12.58 -59.78
C MET A 13 -5.43 -13.34 -58.76
N ARG A 14 -4.20 -12.88 -58.56
CA ARG A 14 -3.39 -13.24 -57.41
C ARG A 14 -4.12 -12.71 -56.18
N SER A 15 -4.80 -13.59 -55.47
CA SER A 15 -5.35 -13.32 -54.14
C SER A 15 -4.19 -12.96 -53.22
N GLU A 16 -4.12 -11.67 -52.88
CA GLU A 16 -3.32 -11.20 -51.77
C GLU A 16 -3.81 -11.92 -50.51
N PRO A 17 -2.93 -12.59 -49.74
CA PRO A 17 -3.33 -13.17 -48.47
C PRO A 17 -3.66 -12.01 -47.53
N THR A 18 -4.95 -11.85 -47.22
CA THR A 18 -5.44 -10.95 -46.17
C THR A 18 -4.63 -11.24 -44.90
N ALA A 19 -3.67 -10.37 -44.61
CA ALA A 19 -2.88 -10.47 -43.40
C ALA A 19 -3.83 -10.49 -42.20
N PRO A 20 -3.61 -11.36 -41.20
CA PRO A 20 -4.41 -11.33 -39.99
C PRO A 20 -4.27 -9.95 -39.36
N ILE A 21 -5.42 -9.30 -39.14
CA ILE A 21 -5.52 -8.05 -38.39
C ILE A 21 -4.81 -8.28 -37.06
N ARG A 22 -3.59 -7.74 -36.92
CA ARG A 22 -2.88 -7.70 -35.65
C ARG A 22 -3.67 -6.75 -34.77
N THR A 23 -4.58 -7.28 -33.96
CA THR A 23 -5.28 -6.49 -32.95
C THR A 23 -4.24 -5.88 -32.03
N SER A 24 -4.31 -4.55 -31.99
CA SER A 24 -3.20 -3.64 -31.85
C SER A 24 -2.68 -3.46 -30.42
N PRO A 25 -1.39 -3.10 -30.25
CA PRO A 25 -0.81 -2.64 -28.98
C PRO A 25 -1.45 -1.35 -28.43
N VAL A 26 -2.27 -0.66 -29.23
CA VAL A 26 -3.03 0.54 -28.86
C VAL A 26 -3.96 0.30 -27.67
N LEU A 27 -4.58 -0.89 -27.59
CA LEU A 27 -5.43 -1.24 -26.45
C LEU A 27 -4.63 -1.44 -25.16
N ARG A 28 -3.43 -2.04 -25.24
CA ARG A 28 -2.55 -2.19 -24.07
C ARG A 28 -2.07 -0.84 -23.55
N GLY A 29 -1.72 0.07 -24.45
CA GLY A 29 -1.34 1.44 -24.10
C GLY A 29 -2.46 2.18 -23.36
N SER A 30 -3.70 2.10 -23.85
CA SER A 30 -4.85 2.73 -23.17
C SER A 30 -5.18 2.11 -21.81
N PHE A 31 -5.09 0.78 -21.68
CA PHE A 31 -5.31 0.12 -20.38
C PHE A 31 -4.24 0.49 -19.36
N ASN A 32 -2.96 0.57 -19.78
CA ASN A 32 -1.89 1.02 -18.92
C ASN A 32 -2.10 2.47 -18.49
N ALA A 33 -2.43 3.37 -19.43
CA ALA A 33 -2.70 4.77 -19.13
C ALA A 33 -3.89 4.94 -18.16
N LEU A 34 -4.95 4.16 -18.32
CA LEU A 34 -6.07 4.15 -17.39
C LEU A 34 -5.67 3.64 -16.00
N SER A 35 -4.90 2.55 -15.93
CA SER A 35 -4.38 2.02 -14.66
C SER A 35 -3.50 3.05 -13.95
N ASP A 36 -2.60 3.70 -14.67
CA ASP A 36 -1.71 4.74 -14.14
C ASP A 36 -2.50 5.96 -13.65
N PHE A 37 -3.52 6.38 -14.41
CA PHE A 37 -4.42 7.47 -14.02
C PHE A 37 -5.22 7.12 -12.76
N THR A 38 -5.76 5.91 -12.67
CA THR A 38 -6.49 5.43 -11.49
C THR A 38 -5.58 5.41 -10.27
N LYS A 39 -4.37 4.83 -10.38
CA LYS A 39 -3.38 4.83 -9.29
C LYS A 39 -3.01 6.24 -8.85
N ALA A 40 -2.78 7.15 -9.80
CA ALA A 40 -2.47 8.54 -9.49
C ALA A 40 -3.64 9.23 -8.76
N THR A 41 -4.89 8.95 -9.16
CA THR A 41 -6.08 9.49 -8.53
C THR A 41 -6.26 8.96 -7.10
N GLN A 42 -6.07 7.65 -6.89
CA GLN A 42 -6.13 7.03 -5.57
C GLN A 42 -5.04 7.59 -4.64
N ALA A 43 -3.80 7.67 -5.13
CA ALA A 43 -2.69 8.27 -4.39
C ALA A 43 -2.95 9.75 -4.06
N PHE A 44 -3.53 10.51 -4.99
CA PHE A 44 -3.89 11.91 -4.75
C PHE A 44 -4.98 12.05 -3.68
N LEU A 45 -6.03 11.23 -3.73
CA LEU A 45 -7.09 11.22 -2.72
C LEU A 45 -6.52 10.88 -1.33
N GLN A 46 -5.67 9.87 -1.25
CA GLN A 46 -4.99 9.51 -0.02
C GLN A 46 -4.08 10.63 0.49
N GLN A 47 -3.34 11.31 -0.39
CA GLN A 47 -2.54 12.48 -0.01
C GLN A 47 -3.40 13.62 0.54
N LEU A 48 -4.60 13.82 0.01
CA LEU A 48 -5.54 14.81 0.53
C LEU A 48 -5.96 14.46 1.97
N ILE A 49 -6.28 13.18 2.23
CA ILE A 49 -6.60 12.68 3.58
C ILE A 49 -5.40 12.82 4.53
N LEU A 50 -4.18 12.56 4.04
CA LEU A 50 -2.95 12.62 4.83
C LEU A 50 -2.42 14.03 5.08
N ARG A 51 -2.89 15.04 4.32
CA ARG A 51 -2.37 16.40 4.37
C ARG A 51 -2.37 17.04 5.77
N PRO A 52 -3.41 16.88 6.62
CA PRO A 52 -3.38 17.39 8.00
C PRO A 52 -2.27 16.75 8.83
N PHE A 53 -2.02 15.45 8.64
CA PHE A 53 -0.97 14.71 9.35
C PHE A 53 0.42 15.17 8.92
N PHE A 54 0.67 15.30 7.61
CA PHE A 54 1.94 15.82 7.10
C PHE A 54 2.22 17.25 7.57
N THR A 55 1.17 18.08 7.64
CA THR A 55 1.29 19.44 8.17
C THR A 55 1.69 19.41 9.65
N ALA A 56 1.07 18.54 10.47
CA ALA A 56 1.44 18.37 11.87
C ALA A 56 2.90 17.88 12.02
N LEU A 57 3.31 16.91 11.20
CA LEU A 57 4.66 16.32 11.22
C LEU A 57 5.76 17.23 10.68
N SER A 58 5.44 18.25 9.87
CA SER A 58 6.43 19.17 9.30
C SER A 58 7.31 19.87 10.34
N THR A 59 6.77 20.10 11.54
CA THR A 59 7.48 20.73 12.66
C THR A 59 8.09 19.72 13.64
N TYR A 60 7.77 18.43 13.49
CA TYR A 60 8.13 17.39 14.44
C TYR A 60 9.65 17.27 14.57
N ALA A 61 10.38 17.20 13.46
CA ALA A 61 11.83 17.04 13.48
C ALA A 61 12.59 18.24 14.07
N SER A 62 11.97 19.42 14.09
CA SER A 62 12.54 20.66 14.64
C SER A 62 12.18 20.91 16.11
N GLN A 63 11.51 19.97 16.80
CA GLN A 63 11.14 20.16 18.19
C GLN A 63 12.38 20.26 19.10
N PRO A 64 12.35 21.16 20.11
CA PRO A 64 13.49 21.36 21.01
C PRO A 64 13.74 20.16 21.94
N SER A 65 12.74 19.28 22.12
CA SER A 65 12.83 18.05 22.92
C SER A 65 13.94 17.11 22.46
N TRP A 66 14.30 17.12 21.17
CA TRP A 66 15.36 16.26 20.64
C TRP A 66 16.75 16.71 21.04
N SER A 67 16.92 18.00 21.29
CA SER A 67 18.20 18.63 21.62
C SER A 67 18.38 18.95 23.11
N LEU A 68 17.35 18.72 23.93
CA LEU A 68 17.36 19.09 25.35
C LEU A 68 18.38 18.24 26.11
N THR A 69 19.26 18.89 26.84
CA THR A 69 20.23 18.23 27.73
C THR A 69 19.69 18.14 29.16
N GLU A 70 20.23 17.21 29.94
CA GLU A 70 19.83 17.00 31.33
C GLU A 70 20.05 18.26 32.18
N GLN A 71 21.15 18.99 31.95
CA GLN A 71 21.42 20.28 32.60
C GLN A 71 20.36 21.35 32.28
N GLN A 72 19.93 21.43 31.01
CA GLN A 72 18.88 22.35 30.60
C GLN A 72 17.53 21.96 31.18
N GLN A 73 17.23 20.66 31.27
CA GLN A 73 16.01 20.16 31.88
C GLN A 73 15.98 20.44 33.39
N ALA A 74 17.09 20.19 34.09
CA ALA A 74 17.23 20.48 35.52
C ALA A 74 17.11 21.99 35.81
N ALA A 75 17.71 22.84 34.97
CA ALA A 75 17.59 24.30 35.09
C ALA A 75 16.15 24.78 34.83
N ALA A 76 15.45 24.22 33.84
CA ALA A 76 14.06 24.52 33.58
C ALA A 76 13.14 24.09 34.73
N GLN A 77 13.41 22.95 35.36
CA GLN A 77 12.66 22.46 36.53
C GLN A 77 12.94 23.26 37.79
N ALA A 78 14.20 23.66 38.03
CA ALA A 78 14.59 24.50 39.15
C ALA A 78 13.89 25.87 39.13
N ASN A 79 13.73 26.46 37.94
CA ASN A 79 13.04 27.74 37.77
C ASN A 79 11.50 27.64 37.80
N SER A 80 10.92 26.45 37.64
CA SER A 80 9.48 26.28 37.51
C SER A 80 8.77 26.26 38.85
N TYR A 81 9.23 25.47 39.84
CA TYR A 81 8.55 25.38 41.16
C TYR A 81 9.43 25.02 42.37
N GLY A 82 10.76 25.02 42.27
CA GLY A 82 11.65 24.72 43.42
C GLY A 82 11.51 23.31 44.04
N PHE A 83 10.60 22.48 43.53
CA PHE A 83 10.39 21.09 43.93
C PHE A 83 10.80 20.18 42.77
N ASN A 84 11.78 19.32 43.02
CA ASN A 84 12.21 18.31 42.07
C ASN A 84 11.15 17.19 42.02
N VAL A 85 10.10 17.38 41.23
CA VAL A 85 9.17 16.29 40.88
C VAL A 85 9.92 15.40 39.89
N PRO A 86 10.30 14.17 40.25
CA PRO A 86 10.95 13.29 39.30
C PRO A 86 9.93 12.97 38.21
N THR A 87 10.27 13.26 36.96
CA THR A 87 9.41 12.99 35.80
C THR A 87 9.31 11.49 35.57
N PHE A 88 8.37 10.83 36.25
CA PHE A 88 8.17 9.37 36.19
C PHE A 88 7.22 8.90 35.09
N SER A 89 6.75 9.78 34.20
CA SER A 89 5.93 9.36 33.06
C SER A 89 6.25 10.21 31.84
N LEU A 90 6.90 9.60 30.85
CA LEU A 90 6.90 10.15 29.49
C LEU A 90 5.47 10.13 28.98
N SER A 91 5.11 11.15 28.21
CA SER A 91 3.82 11.24 27.54
C SER A 91 4.05 11.63 26.10
N ALA A 92 3.13 11.26 25.20
CA ALA A 92 3.30 11.53 23.77
C ALA A 92 3.41 13.03 23.54
N THR A 93 4.36 13.44 22.69
CA THR A 93 4.51 14.86 22.32
C THR A 93 3.20 15.41 21.75
N PRO A 94 2.94 16.73 21.85
CA PRO A 94 1.69 17.32 21.33
C PRO A 94 1.46 17.02 19.84
N THR A 95 2.52 16.96 19.04
CA THR A 95 2.42 16.60 17.62
C THR A 95 2.06 15.13 17.45
N MET A 96 2.74 14.21 18.15
CA MET A 96 2.45 12.78 18.02
C MET A 96 1.04 12.44 18.52
N ARG A 97 0.60 13.08 19.62
CA ARG A 97 -0.77 12.95 20.12
C ARG A 97 -1.82 13.35 19.09
N LYS A 98 -1.62 14.49 18.39
CA LYS A 98 -2.52 14.91 17.30
C LYS A 98 -2.56 13.90 16.16
N VAL A 99 -1.40 13.35 15.78
CA VAL A 99 -1.33 12.31 14.74
C VAL A 99 -2.08 11.06 15.17
N ARG A 100 -1.83 10.59 16.39
CA ARG A 100 -2.50 9.45 17.00
C ARG A 100 -4.01 9.62 17.03
N ASP A 101 -4.48 10.75 17.59
CA ASP A 101 -5.91 11.03 17.72
C ASP A 101 -6.57 11.15 16.34
N GLY A 102 -5.87 11.72 15.35
CA GLY A 102 -6.33 11.76 13.96
C GLY A 102 -6.46 10.38 13.33
N LEU A 103 -5.49 9.49 13.55
CA LEU A 103 -5.54 8.10 13.04
C LEU A 103 -6.71 7.33 13.66
N MET A 104 -6.94 7.49 14.97
CA MET A 104 -8.06 6.86 15.67
C MET A 104 -9.43 7.39 15.20
N ALA A 105 -9.49 8.58 14.63
CA ALA A 105 -10.72 9.14 14.05
C ALA A 105 -11.00 8.65 12.62
N LEU A 106 -9.99 8.17 11.89
CA LEU A 106 -10.13 7.75 10.48
C LEU A 106 -11.20 6.69 10.25
N PRO A 107 -11.32 5.61 11.05
CA PRO A 107 -12.35 4.59 10.83
C PRO A 107 -13.75 5.21 10.78
N ARG A 108 -14.03 6.16 11.68
CA ARG A 108 -15.30 6.85 11.72
C ARG A 108 -15.51 7.73 10.49
N MET A 109 -14.50 8.50 10.09
CA MET A 109 -14.58 9.36 8.90
C MET A 109 -14.83 8.57 7.62
N LEU A 110 -14.20 7.40 7.46
CA LEU A 110 -14.41 6.55 6.28
C LEU A 110 -15.81 5.95 6.24
N VAL A 111 -16.36 5.54 7.39
CA VAL A 111 -17.76 5.07 7.49
C VAL A 111 -18.72 6.21 7.15
N ASP A 112 -18.51 7.40 7.71
CA ASP A 112 -19.38 8.55 7.46
C ASP A 112 -19.33 9.01 5.99
N TYR A 113 -18.19 8.83 5.30
CA TYR A 113 -18.05 9.14 3.88
C TYR A 113 -18.65 8.05 2.96
N ALA A 114 -18.37 6.78 3.24
CA ALA A 114 -18.88 5.66 2.43
C ALA A 114 -20.39 5.47 2.61
N GLY A 115 -20.92 5.73 3.81
CA GLY A 115 -22.31 5.46 4.13
C GLY A 115 -22.68 4.01 3.83
N ASP A 116 -23.78 3.83 3.10
CA ASP A 116 -24.23 2.53 2.59
C ASP A 116 -23.69 2.22 1.17
N ASP A 117 -22.92 3.12 0.58
CA ASP A 117 -22.41 3.01 -0.78
C ASP A 117 -21.02 2.35 -0.81
N ASP A 118 -20.80 1.48 -1.80
CA ASP A 118 -19.49 0.87 -2.10
C ASP A 118 -18.50 1.87 -2.73
N ALA A 119 -18.60 3.16 -2.41
CA ALA A 119 -17.80 4.23 -3.04
C ALA A 119 -16.29 4.03 -2.81
N LEU A 120 -15.90 3.48 -1.65
CA LEU A 120 -14.51 3.16 -1.32
C LEU A 120 -14.01 1.89 -2.03
N ALA A 121 -14.90 1.07 -2.58
CA ALA A 121 -14.53 -0.18 -3.27
C ALA A 121 -13.93 0.07 -4.67
N PHE A 122 -14.16 1.26 -5.24
CA PHE A 122 -13.68 1.60 -6.58
C PHE A 122 -12.16 1.45 -6.66
N GLU A 123 -11.70 0.48 -7.47
CA GLU A 123 -10.28 0.25 -7.76
C GLU A 123 -9.41 0.13 -6.49
N ILE A 124 -9.93 -0.57 -5.48
CA ILE A 124 -9.27 -0.77 -4.17
C ILE A 124 -7.88 -1.40 -4.29
N ASP A 125 -7.66 -2.22 -5.33
CA ASP A 125 -6.37 -2.86 -5.61
C ASP A 125 -5.27 -1.86 -5.97
N MET A 126 -5.65 -0.66 -6.40
CA MET A 126 -4.73 0.41 -6.81
C MET A 126 -4.32 1.32 -5.65
N LEU A 127 -4.78 1.04 -4.42
CA LEU A 127 -4.32 1.75 -3.24
C LEU A 127 -2.81 1.54 -3.02
N PRO A 128 -2.07 2.58 -2.59
CA PRO A 128 -0.69 2.41 -2.14
C PRO A 128 -0.60 1.38 -1.01
N PHE A 129 0.41 0.51 -1.07
CA PHE A 129 0.59 -0.60 -0.11
C PHE A 129 -0.55 -1.64 -0.09
N SER A 130 -1.38 -1.73 -1.13
CA SER A 130 -2.46 -2.73 -1.20
C SER A 130 -1.94 -4.16 -1.10
N GLU A 131 -0.70 -4.42 -1.55
CA GLU A 131 -0.02 -5.70 -1.41
C GLU A 131 0.28 -6.13 0.04
N ARG A 132 0.32 -5.19 0.98
CA ARG A 132 0.54 -5.48 2.41
C ARG A 132 -0.75 -5.89 3.13
N ASN A 133 -1.90 -5.68 2.52
CA ASN A 133 -3.18 -6.08 3.09
C ASN A 133 -3.49 -7.55 2.75
N GLU A 134 -3.44 -8.43 3.75
CA GLU A 134 -3.64 -9.88 3.56
C GLU A 134 -5.01 -10.22 2.97
N ALA A 135 -6.08 -9.56 3.44
CA ALA A 135 -7.43 -9.81 2.97
C ALA A 135 -7.62 -9.45 1.49
N LEU A 136 -7.06 -8.32 1.04
CA LEU A 136 -7.03 -7.97 -0.39
C LEU A 136 -6.16 -8.93 -1.20
N LYS A 137 -5.02 -9.36 -0.66
CA LYS A 137 -4.16 -10.33 -1.32
C LYS A 137 -4.88 -11.67 -1.54
N GLU A 138 -5.54 -12.20 -0.52
CA GLU A 138 -6.35 -13.41 -0.61
C GLU A 138 -7.50 -13.25 -1.63
N TYR A 139 -8.18 -12.11 -1.61
CA TYR A 139 -9.21 -11.79 -2.60
C TYR A 139 -8.65 -11.81 -4.03
N ARG A 140 -7.50 -11.19 -4.26
CA ARG A 140 -6.82 -11.17 -5.55
C ARG A 140 -6.40 -12.56 -6.00
N GLU A 141 -5.87 -13.37 -5.10
CA GLU A 141 -5.49 -14.77 -5.38
C GLU A 141 -6.72 -15.60 -5.75
N TRP A 142 -7.84 -15.41 -5.04
CA TRP A 142 -9.12 -16.05 -5.37
C TRP A 142 -9.62 -15.63 -6.76
N VAL A 143 -9.61 -14.32 -7.08
CA VAL A 143 -10.03 -13.81 -8.39
C VAL A 143 -9.13 -14.37 -9.50
N ALA A 144 -7.81 -14.40 -9.28
CA ALA A 144 -6.85 -14.95 -10.23
C ALA A 144 -7.09 -16.45 -10.49
N ALA A 145 -7.39 -17.23 -9.45
CA ALA A 145 -7.71 -18.65 -9.57
C ALA A 145 -8.98 -18.91 -10.39
N GLN A 146 -9.97 -18.00 -10.34
CA GLN A 146 -11.20 -18.12 -11.13
C GLN A 146 -11.00 -17.78 -12.62
N ILE A 147 -10.12 -16.82 -12.95
CA ILE A 147 -9.84 -16.43 -14.34
C ILE A 147 -9.13 -17.57 -15.11
N ILE A 148 -8.33 -18.39 -14.41
CA ILE A 148 -7.62 -19.53 -15.01
C ILE A 148 -8.56 -20.73 -15.24
N ASN A 149 -9.67 -20.81 -14.50
CA ASN A 149 -10.62 -21.92 -14.54
C ASN A 149 -11.86 -21.66 -15.42
N ILE A 150 -11.81 -20.74 -16.39
CA ILE A 150 -12.92 -20.60 -17.36
C ILE A 150 -13.09 -21.95 -18.07
N PRO A 151 -14.21 -22.67 -17.86
CA PRO A 151 -14.49 -23.89 -18.60
C PRO A 151 -14.64 -23.46 -20.05
N HIS A 152 -13.73 -23.93 -20.90
CA HIS A 152 -13.88 -23.77 -22.34
C HIS A 152 -15.20 -24.46 -22.71
N PRO A 153 -16.22 -23.76 -23.25
CA PRO A 153 -17.42 -24.45 -23.69
C PRO A 153 -16.99 -25.45 -24.75
N ASP A 154 -17.27 -26.72 -24.48
CA ASP A 154 -16.86 -27.85 -25.29
C ASP A 154 -17.03 -27.56 -26.78
N ARG A 155 -15.91 -27.61 -27.49
CA ARG A 155 -15.84 -27.83 -28.92
C ARG A 155 -16.48 -29.18 -29.22
N ASN A 156 -17.80 -29.24 -29.29
CA ASN A 156 -18.56 -30.28 -29.97
C ASN A 156 -19.92 -29.72 -30.41
N ALA A 157 -19.88 -28.81 -31.38
CA ALA A 157 -21.05 -28.45 -32.16
C ALA A 157 -21.18 -29.41 -33.35
N THR A 158 -21.99 -30.46 -33.19
CA THR A 158 -22.75 -31.05 -34.30
C THR A 158 -24.22 -30.95 -33.97
N GLY A 159 -24.81 -29.81 -34.32
CA GLY A 159 -26.23 -29.55 -34.14
C GLY A 159 -26.57 -28.15 -34.61
N SER A 160 -26.97 -28.01 -35.88
CA SER A 160 -27.42 -26.75 -36.47
C SER A 160 -28.52 -26.07 -35.66
N PRO A 161 -28.51 -24.74 -35.59
CA PRO A 161 -29.74 -23.98 -35.51
C PRO A 161 -29.87 -23.03 -36.70
N ARG A 162 -30.92 -23.31 -37.46
CA ARG A 162 -31.84 -22.41 -38.18
C ARG A 162 -31.53 -20.91 -38.08
N MET A 163 -31.38 -20.29 -39.25
CA MET A 163 -31.39 -18.84 -39.44
C MET A 163 -32.64 -18.21 -38.80
N ASN A 164 -32.44 -17.18 -37.98
CA ASN A 164 -33.45 -16.16 -37.76
C ASN A 164 -32.81 -14.78 -37.83
N ARG A 165 -33.51 -13.91 -38.55
CA ARG A 165 -33.05 -12.63 -39.08
C ARG A 165 -32.74 -11.62 -37.99
N LEU A 166 -31.69 -10.85 -38.24
CA LEU A 166 -31.29 -9.64 -37.52
C LEU A 166 -32.38 -8.55 -37.67
N SER A 167 -32.91 -8.07 -36.54
CA SER A 167 -33.57 -6.77 -36.43
C SER A 167 -32.71 -5.88 -35.52
N LEU A 168 -32.24 -4.77 -36.09
CA LEU A 168 -31.52 -3.70 -35.40
C LEU A 168 -32.51 -2.83 -34.63
N SER A 169 -32.35 -2.76 -33.30
CA SER A 169 -32.88 -1.68 -32.45
C SER A 169 -31.95 -1.40 -31.27
N SER A 170 -31.74 -0.11 -31.02
CA SER A 170 -30.82 0.58 -30.10
C SER A 170 -30.97 0.27 -28.60
N PRO A 171 -30.02 0.75 -27.75
CA PRO A 171 -29.84 0.33 -26.37
C PRO A 171 -30.73 1.13 -25.41
N SER A 172 -31.28 0.46 -24.40
CA SER A 172 -31.80 1.12 -23.20
C SER A 172 -31.68 0.21 -21.99
N ALA A 173 -31.27 0.85 -20.90
CA ALA A 173 -30.95 0.31 -19.60
C ALA A 173 -32.05 -0.57 -18.99
N ARG A 174 -31.64 -1.65 -18.31
CA ARG A 174 -32.30 -2.33 -17.16
C ARG A 174 -31.34 -3.45 -16.70
N ARG A 175 -30.67 -3.31 -15.56
CA ARG A 175 -31.13 -3.69 -14.21
C ARG A 175 -31.70 -5.12 -14.23
N LEU A 176 -30.87 -6.11 -13.89
CA LEU A 176 -31.27 -7.51 -13.76
C LEU A 176 -31.43 -7.86 -12.29
N SER A 177 -32.68 -7.79 -11.85
CA SER A 177 -33.21 -8.53 -10.70
C SER A 177 -33.75 -9.87 -11.21
N PHE A 178 -33.31 -10.99 -10.61
CA PHE A 178 -33.91 -12.30 -10.83
C PHE A 178 -34.29 -12.94 -9.50
N SER A 179 -35.58 -13.23 -9.35
CA SER A 179 -36.11 -14.14 -8.33
C SER A 179 -36.61 -15.43 -9.00
N SER A 180 -36.10 -16.54 -8.47
CA SER A 180 -36.72 -17.84 -8.16
C SER A 180 -37.46 -18.67 -9.23
N ALA A 181 -37.02 -19.93 -9.38
CA ALA A 181 -37.91 -21.10 -9.39
C ALA A 181 -37.16 -22.37 -8.93
N THR A 182 -37.93 -23.30 -8.38
CA THR A 182 -37.61 -24.37 -7.41
C THR A 182 -37.30 -25.75 -8.01
N ALA A 183 -36.46 -26.49 -7.26
CA ALA A 183 -36.48 -27.94 -6.94
C ALA A 183 -36.11 -29.02 -7.99
N ALA A 184 -35.04 -29.78 -7.71
CA ALA A 184 -35.06 -31.25 -7.56
C ALA A 184 -33.74 -31.83 -6.97
N LEU A 185 -33.89 -32.59 -5.87
CA LEU A 185 -33.11 -33.77 -5.40
C LEU A 185 -31.58 -33.70 -5.18
N GLN A 186 -31.20 -33.16 -4.02
CA GLN A 186 -30.37 -33.75 -2.96
C GLN A 186 -29.24 -34.76 -3.27
N LEU A 187 -27.98 -34.26 -3.25
CA LEU A 187 -26.73 -34.95 -2.87
C LEU A 187 -25.81 -33.95 -2.12
N PRO A 188 -24.81 -34.40 -1.31
CA PRO A 188 -24.33 -33.68 -0.11
C PRO A 188 -23.57 -32.38 -0.42
N PRO A 189 -23.60 -31.37 0.49
CA PRO A 189 -22.94 -30.10 0.24
C PRO A 189 -21.43 -30.21 0.50
N ALA A 190 -20.66 -30.36 -0.58
CA ALA A 190 -19.31 -29.79 -0.60
C ALA A 190 -19.47 -28.28 -0.74
N SER A 191 -19.10 -27.54 0.30
CA SER A 191 -19.15 -26.08 0.38
C SER A 191 -18.21 -25.45 -0.66
N THR A 192 -18.67 -25.39 -1.91
CA THR A 192 -18.06 -24.54 -2.94
C THR A 192 -19.04 -23.42 -3.21
N SER A 193 -18.93 -22.36 -2.42
CA SER A 193 -19.63 -21.10 -2.69
C SER A 193 -19.24 -20.64 -4.09
N THR A 194 -20.16 -20.75 -5.04
CA THR A 194 -20.06 -20.31 -6.43
C THR A 194 -20.41 -18.83 -6.62
N ARG A 195 -20.62 -18.09 -5.52
CA ARG A 195 -20.75 -16.63 -5.57
C ARG A 195 -19.37 -16.00 -5.35
N PRO A 196 -18.94 -15.01 -6.17
CA PRO A 196 -17.74 -14.26 -5.85
C PRO A 196 -17.89 -13.69 -4.44
N PRO A 197 -16.87 -13.80 -3.57
CA PRO A 197 -16.88 -13.10 -2.30
C PRO A 197 -17.05 -11.63 -2.67
N GLN A 198 -18.24 -11.07 -2.40
CA GLN A 198 -18.38 -9.63 -2.49
C GLN A 198 -17.41 -9.09 -1.44
N LEU A 199 -16.51 -8.20 -1.85
CA LEU A 199 -15.58 -7.56 -0.92
C LEU A 199 -16.44 -6.97 0.20
N ALA A 200 -16.30 -7.52 1.40
CA ALA A 200 -17.05 -7.02 2.54
C ALA A 200 -16.64 -5.56 2.77
N SER A 201 -17.60 -4.72 3.14
CA SER A 201 -17.35 -3.31 3.50
C SER A 201 -16.20 -3.19 4.53
N GLU A 202 -16.13 -4.12 5.47
CA GLU A 202 -15.05 -4.22 6.46
C GLU A 202 -13.66 -4.42 5.83
N THR A 203 -13.56 -5.25 4.78
CA THR A 203 -12.31 -5.48 4.05
C THR A 203 -11.87 -4.22 3.30
N ILE A 204 -12.82 -3.54 2.63
CA ILE A 204 -12.57 -2.29 1.93
C ILE A 204 -12.09 -1.21 2.91
N GLN A 205 -12.77 -1.08 4.06
CA GLN A 205 -12.40 -0.12 5.09
C GLN A 205 -11.01 -0.43 5.68
N SER A 206 -10.74 -1.71 5.99
CA SER A 206 -9.43 -2.15 6.49
C SER A 206 -8.31 -1.86 5.48
N ALA A 207 -8.56 -2.07 4.18
CA ALA A 207 -7.61 -1.75 3.12
C ALA A 207 -7.29 -0.26 3.05
N TRP A 208 -8.30 0.60 3.11
CA TRP A 208 -8.10 2.05 3.16
C TRP A 208 -7.33 2.50 4.40
N LEU A 209 -7.72 2.00 5.58
CA LEU A 209 -7.06 2.35 6.84
C LEU A 209 -5.59 1.92 6.87
N SER A 210 -5.32 0.69 6.47
CA SER A 210 -3.94 0.17 6.40
C SER A 210 -3.12 0.93 5.37
N SER A 211 -3.65 1.19 4.17
CA SER A 211 -2.99 2.00 3.15
C SER A 211 -2.63 3.41 3.65
N ILE A 212 -3.60 4.15 4.21
CA ILE A 212 -3.39 5.49 4.79
C ILE A 212 -2.32 5.46 5.88
N THR A 213 -2.41 4.48 6.78
CA THR A 213 -1.46 4.34 7.89
C THR A 213 -0.07 4.03 7.38
N PHE A 214 0.10 3.10 6.43
CA PHE A 214 1.40 2.78 5.83
C PHE A 214 2.03 3.98 5.11
N SER A 215 1.26 4.73 4.34
CA SER A 215 1.78 5.95 3.69
C SER A 215 2.26 6.99 4.71
N LEU A 216 1.55 7.14 5.83
CA LEU A 216 1.97 8.03 6.91
C LEU A 216 3.28 7.54 7.58
N LEU A 217 3.34 6.25 7.93
CA LEU A 217 4.51 5.65 8.58
C LEU A 217 5.73 5.64 7.67
N SER A 218 5.54 5.37 6.38
CA SER A 218 6.57 5.49 5.36
C SER A 218 7.11 6.91 5.30
N HIS A 219 6.26 7.93 5.23
CA HIS A 219 6.70 9.32 5.24
C HIS A 219 7.42 9.70 6.55
N LEU A 220 6.90 9.28 7.71
CA LEU A 220 7.52 9.52 9.01
C LEU A 220 8.94 8.96 9.05
N THR A 221 9.10 7.69 8.71
CA THR A 221 10.39 6.96 8.83
C THR A 221 11.42 7.30 7.76
N THR A 222 10.98 7.69 6.55
CA THR A 222 11.89 7.98 5.42
C THR A 222 12.19 9.47 5.26
N SER A 223 11.32 10.36 5.73
CA SER A 223 11.44 11.80 5.49
C SER A 223 11.54 12.61 6.78
N VAL A 224 10.66 12.35 7.75
CA VAL A 224 10.56 13.18 8.96
C VAL A 224 11.65 12.82 9.98
N LEU A 225 11.75 11.56 10.40
CA LEU A 225 12.75 11.12 11.39
C LEU A 225 14.19 11.37 10.95
N PRO A 226 14.61 11.09 9.70
CA PRO A 226 15.96 11.40 9.24
C PRO A 226 16.32 12.89 9.24
N SER A 227 15.31 13.78 9.24
CA SER A 227 15.48 15.23 9.24
C SER A 227 15.73 15.84 10.63
N ILE A 228 15.59 15.05 11.70
CA ILE A 228 16.03 15.43 13.04
C ILE A 228 17.53 15.74 12.96
N ARG A 229 17.99 16.83 13.59
CA ARG A 229 19.39 17.26 13.49
C ARG A 229 20.29 16.62 14.54
N MET A 230 19.77 16.45 15.75
CA MET A 230 20.50 15.95 16.90
C MET A 230 19.51 15.25 17.83
N LEU A 231 19.95 14.15 18.46
CA LEU A 231 19.13 13.36 19.36
C LEU A 231 19.90 13.11 20.67
N THR A 232 19.57 13.86 21.72
CA THR A 232 20.11 13.64 23.08
C THR A 232 19.52 12.37 23.70
N THR A 233 20.04 11.93 24.84
CA THR A 233 19.50 10.73 25.52
C THR A 233 18.05 10.91 25.95
N LEU A 234 17.70 12.09 26.45
CA LEU A 234 16.33 12.43 26.81
C LEU A 234 15.42 12.52 25.58
N GLY A 235 15.93 13.15 24.50
CA GLY A 235 15.23 13.20 23.22
C GLY A 235 14.99 11.81 22.62
N ALA A 236 15.98 10.92 22.71
CA ALA A 236 15.86 9.54 22.25
C ALA A 236 14.81 8.76 23.04
N ALA A 237 14.78 8.89 24.37
CA ALA A 237 13.76 8.27 25.20
C ALA A 237 12.35 8.79 24.88
N GLN A 238 12.19 10.10 24.70
CA GLN A 238 10.92 10.70 24.28
C GLN A 238 10.50 10.23 22.87
N LEU A 239 11.45 10.12 21.94
CA LEU A 239 11.17 9.64 20.59
C LEU A 239 10.75 8.16 20.63
N ALA A 240 11.46 7.31 21.37
CA ALA A 240 11.09 5.92 21.55
C ALA A 240 9.66 5.76 22.10
N TYR A 241 9.29 6.60 23.08
CA TYR A 241 7.93 6.64 23.60
C TYR A 241 6.90 7.02 22.52
N ASP A 242 7.15 8.11 21.80
CA ASP A 242 6.26 8.59 20.72
C ASP A 242 6.07 7.52 19.63
N LEU A 243 7.16 6.84 19.23
CA LEU A 243 7.12 5.79 18.21
C LEU A 243 6.40 4.54 18.73
N GLY A 244 6.57 4.18 20.01
CA GLY A 244 5.85 3.06 20.63
C GLY A 244 4.34 3.33 20.73
N ASP A 245 3.95 4.54 21.12
CA ASP A 245 2.54 4.98 21.15
C ASP A 245 1.91 4.92 19.75
N LEU A 246 2.65 5.39 18.73
CA LEU A 246 2.19 5.32 17.34
C LEU A 246 2.12 3.87 16.81
N ALA A 247 3.10 3.03 17.12
CA ALA A 247 3.14 1.62 16.73
C ALA A 247 1.92 0.86 17.27
N ASN A 248 1.54 1.14 18.53
CA ASN A 248 0.34 0.55 19.13
C ASN A 248 -0.92 0.93 18.35
N VAL A 249 -1.09 2.20 18.00
CA VAL A 249 -2.25 2.64 17.20
C VAL A 249 -2.22 2.06 15.79
N ALA A 250 -1.05 2.00 15.16
CA ALA A 250 -0.91 1.39 13.84
C ALA A 250 -1.28 -0.11 13.86
N SER A 251 -0.90 -0.83 14.91
CA SER A 251 -1.32 -2.23 15.12
C SER A 251 -2.83 -2.38 15.26
N MET A 252 -3.51 -1.46 15.96
CA MET A 252 -4.98 -1.46 16.06
C MET A 252 -5.67 -1.26 14.70
N LEU A 253 -5.00 -0.58 13.76
CA LEU A 253 -5.46 -0.35 12.39
C LEU A 253 -4.95 -1.42 11.41
N ASN A 254 -4.40 -2.53 11.91
CA ASN A 254 -3.80 -3.63 11.14
C ASN A 254 -2.68 -3.16 10.18
N ALA A 255 -1.85 -2.22 10.64
CA ALA A 255 -0.77 -1.62 9.87
C ALA A 255 0.58 -1.77 10.59
N TYR A 256 1.23 -2.92 10.41
CA TYR A 256 2.55 -3.19 10.99
C TYR A 256 3.70 -2.66 10.12
N TRP A 257 4.58 -1.82 10.67
CA TRP A 257 5.67 -1.17 9.92
C TRP A 257 7.02 -1.43 10.58
N GLU A 258 7.82 -2.30 9.98
CA GLU A 258 9.08 -2.81 10.57
C GLU A 258 10.08 -1.69 10.87
N ASP A 259 10.17 -0.71 9.98
CA ASP A 259 11.11 0.39 10.14
C ASP A 259 10.75 1.28 11.34
N LEU A 260 9.48 1.34 11.75
CA LEU A 260 9.06 2.11 12.92
C LEU A 260 9.62 1.48 14.19
N ASP A 261 9.51 0.16 14.31
CA ASP A 261 10.05 -0.60 15.43
C ASP A 261 11.58 -0.51 15.46
N ARG A 262 12.24 -0.64 14.30
CA ARG A 262 13.71 -0.47 14.22
C ARG A 262 14.16 0.90 14.68
N TRP A 263 13.44 1.96 14.28
CA TRP A 263 13.71 3.32 14.76
C TRP A 263 13.56 3.41 16.28
N ARG A 264 12.47 2.85 16.82
CA ARG A 264 12.21 2.81 18.26
C ARG A 264 13.32 2.08 19.01
N GLU A 265 13.65 0.85 18.61
CA GLU A 265 14.71 0.04 19.22
C GLU A 265 16.06 0.79 19.24
N CYS A 266 16.42 1.43 18.12
CA CYS A 266 17.65 2.21 18.04
C CYS A 266 17.64 3.42 18.99
N CYS A 267 16.48 4.01 19.25
CA CYS A 267 16.33 5.13 20.20
C CYS A 267 16.40 4.67 21.66
N GLU A 268 16.00 3.43 21.96
CA GLU A 268 16.08 2.83 23.30
C GLU A 268 17.51 2.43 23.70
N LEU A 269 18.44 2.35 22.74
CA LEU A 269 19.85 2.04 23.02
C LEU A 269 20.53 3.15 23.85
N SER A 270 21.23 2.71 24.90
CA SER A 270 22.12 3.56 25.67
C SER A 270 23.30 4.04 24.80
N ASN A 271 23.96 5.13 25.20
CA ASN A 271 25.11 5.65 24.45
C ASN A 271 26.26 4.64 24.38
N ASP A 272 26.51 3.88 25.46
CA ASP A 272 27.58 2.90 25.50
C ASP A 272 27.26 1.69 24.61
N GLU A 273 26.01 1.22 24.64
CA GLU A 273 25.54 0.12 23.78
C GLU A 273 25.58 0.52 22.31
N GLY A 274 25.06 1.71 21.99
CA GLY A 274 25.04 2.27 20.64
C GLY A 274 26.45 2.43 20.05
N LYS A 275 27.39 2.98 20.83
CA LYS A 275 28.81 3.09 20.44
C LYS A 275 29.46 1.73 20.23
N ARG A 276 29.20 0.76 21.13
CA ARG A 276 29.73 -0.61 20.98
C ARG A 276 29.21 -1.27 19.71
N ARG A 277 27.90 -1.17 19.45
CA ARG A 277 27.28 -1.72 18.23
C ARG A 277 27.80 -1.03 16.97
N TRP A 278 28.04 0.28 17.02
CA TRP A 278 28.64 1.04 15.91
C TRP A 278 30.03 0.52 15.54
N LEU A 279 30.89 0.25 16.53
CA LEU A 279 32.22 -0.33 16.30
C LEU A 279 32.12 -1.72 15.64
N THR A 280 31.16 -2.55 16.07
CA THR A 280 30.90 -3.87 15.45
C THR A 280 30.48 -3.74 13.99
N VAL A 281 29.57 -2.81 13.67
CA VAL A 281 29.10 -2.57 12.30
C VAL A 281 30.22 -2.06 11.40
N GLN A 282 31.09 -1.17 11.90
CA GLN A 282 32.28 -0.75 11.16
C GLN A 282 33.27 -1.90 10.91
N GLY A 283 33.53 -2.74 11.93
CA GLY A 283 34.40 -3.90 11.80
C GLY A 283 33.86 -4.95 10.82
N ALA A 284 32.55 -5.23 10.85
CA ALA A 284 31.88 -6.14 9.93
C ALA A 284 31.88 -5.62 8.49
N SER A 285 31.70 -4.30 8.29
CA SER A 285 31.76 -3.67 6.97
C SER A 285 33.15 -3.74 6.33
N ALA A 286 34.23 -3.77 7.13
CA ALA A 286 35.58 -3.97 6.61
C ALA A 286 35.81 -5.39 6.08
N PHE A 287 35.15 -6.38 6.69
CA PHE A 287 35.24 -7.79 6.29
C PHE A 287 34.35 -8.12 5.08
N ALA A 288 33.22 -7.41 4.92
CA ALA A 288 32.25 -7.64 3.84
C ALA A 288 32.69 -7.14 2.46
N GLN A 289 33.78 -6.34 2.37
CA GLN A 289 34.32 -5.85 1.08
C GLN A 289 34.80 -6.98 0.13
N GLY A 290 34.87 -8.23 0.61
CA GLY A 290 35.17 -9.42 -0.20
C GLY A 290 33.96 -10.29 -0.60
N VAL A 291 32.72 -9.90 -0.26
CA VAL A 291 31.51 -10.74 -0.45
C VAL A 291 30.63 -10.20 -1.59
N SER A 292 29.91 -11.09 -2.29
CA SER A 292 29.09 -10.75 -3.47
C SER A 292 28.09 -9.59 -3.25
N ASN A 293 27.92 -8.74 -4.27
CA ASN A 293 27.17 -7.48 -4.23
C ASN A 293 25.71 -7.60 -3.72
N ALA A 294 25.02 -8.73 -3.98
CA ALA A 294 23.61 -8.89 -3.59
C ALA A 294 23.44 -9.11 -2.07
N GLN A 295 24.38 -9.83 -1.45
CA GLN A 295 24.36 -10.09 -0.01
C GLN A 295 24.85 -8.86 0.77
N ALA A 296 25.81 -8.12 0.22
CA ALA A 296 26.25 -6.85 0.77
C ALA A 296 25.13 -5.79 0.78
N GLN A 297 24.32 -5.70 -0.28
CA GLN A 297 23.22 -4.72 -0.37
C GLN A 297 22.14 -4.93 0.70
N SER A 298 21.76 -6.19 0.96
CA SER A 298 20.77 -6.55 1.99
C SER A 298 21.23 -6.18 3.41
N ILE A 299 22.52 -6.37 3.71
CA ILE A 299 23.12 -5.98 4.99
C ILE A 299 23.20 -4.44 5.11
N VAL A 300 23.49 -3.75 4.02
CA VAL A 300 23.60 -2.28 4.00
C VAL A 300 22.24 -1.61 4.23
N ASP A 301 21.14 -2.16 3.69
CA ASP A 301 19.79 -1.65 3.95
C ASP A 301 19.30 -1.99 5.37
N ALA A 302 19.63 -3.18 5.89
CA ALA A 302 19.23 -3.59 7.23
C ALA A 302 19.76 -2.65 8.34
N ASP A 303 20.96 -2.09 8.15
CA ASP A 303 21.60 -1.19 9.12
C ASP A 303 21.42 0.31 8.79
N ALA A 304 20.69 0.66 7.72
CA ALA A 304 20.55 2.06 7.31
C ALA A 304 19.95 2.95 8.41
N ILE A 305 18.90 2.48 9.07
CA ILE A 305 18.25 3.17 10.20
C ILE A 305 19.21 3.33 11.37
N PHE A 306 19.94 2.26 11.73
CA PHE A 306 20.91 2.31 12.83
C PHE A 306 22.01 3.33 12.54
N ARG A 307 22.54 3.38 11.31
CA ARG A 307 23.55 4.38 10.91
C ARG A 307 23.02 5.80 10.99
N LEU A 308 21.76 6.03 10.60
CA LEU A 308 21.11 7.33 10.76
C LEU A 308 21.02 7.71 12.23
N VAL A 309 20.50 6.83 13.09
CA VAL A 309 20.40 7.09 14.54
C VAL A 309 21.77 7.30 15.16
N ALA A 310 22.78 6.50 14.81
CA ALA A 310 24.15 6.66 15.30
C ALA A 310 24.73 8.04 14.95
N ARG A 311 24.47 8.55 13.74
CA ARG A 311 24.81 9.92 13.35
C ARG A 311 24.08 10.95 14.20
N LEU A 312 22.76 10.80 14.41
CA LEU A 312 21.95 11.73 15.21
C LEU A 312 22.37 11.78 16.68
N ARG A 313 22.80 10.64 17.22
CA ARG A 313 23.22 10.45 18.61
C ARG A 313 24.71 10.76 18.83
N GLY A 314 25.47 11.02 17.77
CA GLY A 314 26.92 11.29 17.85
C GLY A 314 27.75 10.06 18.24
N TRP A 315 27.31 8.85 17.91
CA TRP A 315 28.09 7.63 18.15
C TRP A 315 29.14 7.38 17.06
N SER A 316 29.01 8.06 15.92
CA SER A 316 29.93 7.95 14.79
C SER A 316 31.17 8.83 14.91
N THR A 317 31.24 9.70 15.92
CA THR A 317 32.36 10.61 16.20
C THR A 317 33.20 10.08 17.33
#